data_AF-A0A814RMY1-F1
#
_entry.id   AF-A0A814RMY1-F1
#
_cell.length_a   1.000
_cell.length_b   1.000
_cell.length_c   1.000
_cell.angle_alpha   90.00
_cell.angle_beta   90.00
_cell.angle_gamma   90.00
#
_symmetry.space_group_name_H-M   'P 1'
#
loop_
_entity.id
_entity.type
_entity.pdbx_description
1 polymer ?
#
loop_
_entity_poly.entity_id
_entity_poly.type
_entity_poly.pdbx_seq_one_letter_code
_entity_poly.pdbx_strand_id
1 'polypeptide(L)'
;MQNISFIPSFRGNPMILIYNHIFIRWATRDNGAIYWKCIFKKKSECKASLTTSSLNTKIVSSKLVHSDHKDFSSLDVRLYQCLDNVGKRSREEHGSIHSIFRDEINKILEQEYDKEELASKMPKYDNIRDRFYTKRNQDIPSLLKSLETIDHSLQRFQNTTYKKRFLRIIAFASDIQLEILSKSKRWHVD
;
A
#
# COMPACT_ATOMS: atom_id res chain seq x y z
N MET A 1 -23.27 -1.94 22.69
CA MET A 1 -21.94 -1.41 22.33
C MET A 1 -21.90 -1.25 20.82
N GLN A 2 -21.51 -0.08 20.30
CA GLN A 2 -21.36 0.13 18.85
C GLN A 2 -20.17 -0.68 18.33
N ASN A 3 -20.38 -1.51 17.31
CA ASN A 3 -19.29 -2.26 16.69
C ASN A 3 -18.55 -1.32 15.72
N ILE A 4 -17.35 -0.93 16.10
CA ILE A 4 -16.50 0.00 15.34
C ILE A 4 -15.38 -0.83 14.74
N SER A 5 -15.24 -0.78 13.41
CA SER A 5 -14.11 -1.39 12.74
C SER A 5 -13.27 -0.32 12.03
N PHE A 6 -11.96 -0.41 12.20
CA PHE A 6 -11.01 0.42 11.48
C PHE A 6 -10.72 -0.26 10.16
N ILE A 7 -11.02 0.42 9.07
CA ILE A 7 -10.71 -0.06 7.73
C ILE A 7 -9.73 0.90 7.04
N PRO A 8 -8.71 0.39 6.38
CA PRO A 8 -7.80 1.20 5.58
C PRO A 8 -8.49 1.67 4.30
N SER A 9 -8.23 2.90 3.88
CA SER A 9 -8.68 3.39 2.58
C SER A 9 -7.81 2.84 1.44
N PHE A 10 -8.34 2.98 0.22
CA PHE A 10 -7.55 2.88 -1.01
C PHE A 10 -6.45 3.94 -1.15
N ARG A 11 -6.18 4.79 -0.15
CA ARG A 11 -4.99 5.65 -0.12
C ARG A 11 -4.10 5.38 1.08
N GLY A 12 -4.44 4.42 1.93
CA GLY A 12 -3.71 4.12 3.18
C GLY A 12 -4.10 5.02 4.35
N ASN A 13 -4.96 6.02 4.12
CA ASN A 13 -5.56 6.78 5.20
C ASN A 13 -6.52 5.88 5.98
N PRO A 14 -6.56 5.98 7.32
CA PRO A 14 -7.51 5.23 8.12
C PRO A 14 -8.93 5.72 7.84
N MET A 15 -9.87 4.79 7.88
CA MET A 15 -11.32 5.04 7.83
C MET A 15 -11.99 4.23 8.94
N ILE A 16 -13.18 4.64 9.31
CA ILE A 16 -14.00 3.98 10.33
C ILE A 16 -15.27 3.47 9.67
N LEU A 17 -15.59 2.20 9.90
CA LEU A 17 -16.85 1.59 9.51
C LEU A 17 -17.72 1.38 10.74
N ILE A 18 -18.90 2.01 10.72
CA ILE A 18 -19.93 1.93 11.77
C ILE A 18 -21.29 1.84 11.07
N TYR A 19 -22.12 0.85 11.44
CA TYR A 19 -23.46 0.64 10.88
C TYR A 19 -23.49 0.71 9.34
N ASN A 20 -22.55 0.01 8.68
CA ASN A 20 -22.45 -0.02 7.21
C ASN A 20 -22.18 1.34 6.56
N HIS A 21 -21.68 2.32 7.33
CA HIS A 21 -21.25 3.61 6.81
C HIS A 21 -19.76 3.84 7.06
N ILE A 22 -19.07 4.33 6.04
CA ILE A 22 -17.66 4.65 6.11
C ILE A 22 -17.47 6.14 6.42
N PHE A 23 -16.63 6.40 7.41
CA PHE A 23 -16.20 7.72 7.84
C PHE A 23 -14.71 7.90 7.54
N ILE A 24 -14.38 9.03 6.92
CA ILE A 24 -13.01 9.43 6.60
C ILE A 24 -12.53 10.50 7.56
N ARG A 25 -11.23 10.48 7.89
CA ARG A 25 -10.60 11.50 8.71
C ARG A 25 -10.72 12.85 8.01
N TRP A 26 -11.25 13.85 8.71
CA TRP A 26 -11.46 15.19 8.19
C TRP A 26 -10.47 16.19 8.78
N ALA A 27 -10.34 16.20 10.09
CA ALA A 27 -9.46 17.13 10.80
C ALA A 27 -9.02 16.55 12.14
N THR A 28 -7.95 17.09 12.69
CA THR A 28 -7.58 16.91 14.10
C THR A 28 -7.83 18.23 14.82
N ARG A 29 -8.51 18.17 15.96
CA ARG A 29 -8.79 19.33 16.81
C ARG A 29 -7.62 19.60 17.74
N ASP A 30 -7.58 20.79 18.34
CA ASP A 30 -6.50 21.24 19.22
C ASP A 30 -6.31 20.35 20.45
N ASN A 31 -7.40 19.75 20.94
CA ASN A 31 -7.37 18.78 22.03
C ASN A 31 -6.90 17.37 21.60
N GLY A 32 -6.37 17.23 20.38
CA GLY A 32 -5.94 15.97 19.79
C GLY A 32 -7.08 15.07 19.29
N ALA A 33 -8.35 15.42 19.53
CA ALA A 33 -9.46 14.61 19.07
C ALA A 33 -9.55 14.61 17.54
N ILE A 34 -9.87 13.46 16.95
CA ILE A 34 -9.93 13.32 15.50
C ILE A 34 -11.39 13.41 15.07
N TYR A 35 -11.66 14.34 14.15
CA TYR A 35 -12.97 14.56 13.58
C TYR A 35 -13.08 13.84 12.25
N TRP A 36 -14.19 13.12 12.09
CA TRP A 36 -14.47 12.26 10.94
C TRP A 36 -15.81 12.61 10.34
N LYS A 37 -15.90 12.52 9.01
CA LYS A 37 -17.14 12.76 8.27
C LYS A 37 -17.46 11.56 7.40
N CYS A 38 -18.74 11.33 7.14
CA CYS A 38 -19.15 10.34 6.16
C CYS A 38 -18.41 10.55 4.83
N ILE A 39 -17.96 9.47 4.19
CA ILE A 39 -17.28 9.50 2.89
C ILE A 39 -18.12 10.17 1.80
N PHE A 40 -19.45 10.06 1.91
CA PHE A 40 -20.37 10.70 0.98
C PHE A 40 -20.54 12.20 1.21
N LYS A 41 -19.96 12.83 2.23
CA LYS A 41 -20.10 14.28 2.48
C LYS A 41 -19.85 15.17 1.26
N LYS A 42 -18.97 14.73 0.35
CA LYS A 42 -18.64 15.45 -0.90
C LYS A 42 -19.61 15.20 -2.05
N LYS A 43 -20.36 14.10 -2.01
CA LYS A 43 -21.26 13.62 -3.07
C LYS A 43 -22.74 13.78 -2.72
N SER A 44 -23.09 13.54 -1.46
CA SER A 44 -24.37 13.84 -0.86
C SER A 44 -24.14 14.80 0.30
N GLU A 45 -25.09 15.68 0.59
CA GLU A 45 -24.95 16.68 1.66
C GLU A 45 -24.92 16.08 3.09
N CYS A 46 -24.71 14.76 3.20
CA CYS A 46 -24.66 13.97 4.42
C CYS A 46 -23.98 14.72 5.57
N LYS A 47 -24.71 14.88 6.68
CA LYS A 47 -24.25 15.59 7.88
C LYS A 47 -23.73 14.62 8.95
N ALA A 48 -23.66 13.33 8.64
CA ALA A 48 -23.15 12.33 9.55
C ALA A 48 -21.66 12.55 9.83
N SER A 49 -21.32 12.56 11.12
CA SER A 49 -19.97 12.79 11.60
C SER A 49 -19.74 12.12 12.94
N LEU A 50 -18.47 11.86 13.25
CA LEU A 50 -18.06 11.31 14.53
C LEU A 50 -16.74 11.92 14.96
N THR A 51 -16.48 11.88 16.26
CA THR A 51 -15.24 12.35 16.87
C THR A 51 -14.67 11.22 17.70
N THR A 52 -13.41 10.85 17.46
CA THR A 52 -12.68 9.87 18.27
C THR A 52 -11.66 10.57 19.18
N SER A 53 -11.23 9.86 20.22
CA SER A 53 -10.09 10.26 21.04
C SER A 53 -8.82 10.34 20.18
N SER A 54 -7.79 11.02 20.69
CA SER A 54 -6.49 11.21 20.00
C SER A 54 -5.82 9.91 19.57
N LEU A 55 -6.10 8.80 20.26
CA LEU A 55 -5.57 7.47 19.95
C LEU A 55 -6.49 6.62 19.07
N ASN A 56 -7.61 7.18 18.55
CA ASN A 56 -8.64 6.44 17.82
C ASN A 56 -9.26 5.27 18.59
N THR A 57 -9.15 5.23 19.91
CA THR A 57 -9.59 4.07 20.70
C THR A 57 -11.06 4.15 21.12
N LYS A 58 -11.62 5.36 21.24
CA LYS A 58 -12.99 5.56 21.72
C LYS A 58 -13.69 6.68 20.95
N ILE A 59 -14.98 6.49 20.69
CA ILE A 59 -15.85 7.57 20.18
C ILE A 59 -16.17 8.49 21.35
N VAL A 60 -15.83 9.77 21.19
CA VAL A 60 -16.12 10.84 22.15
C VAL A 60 -17.48 11.47 21.85
N SER A 61 -17.85 11.56 20.57
CA SER A 61 -19.14 12.09 20.12
C SER A 61 -19.50 11.50 18.76
N SER A 62 -20.78 11.24 18.53
CA SER A 62 -21.27 10.78 17.24
C SER A 62 -22.58 11.47 16.87
N LYS A 63 -22.70 11.85 15.60
CA LYS A 63 -23.92 12.29 14.95
C LYS A 63 -24.11 11.40 13.73
N LEU A 64 -24.86 10.31 13.90
CA LEU A 64 -25.03 9.26 12.89
C LEU A 64 -26.31 9.44 12.06
N VAL A 65 -26.77 10.69 11.90
CA VAL A 65 -27.92 11.00 11.06
C VAL A 65 -27.42 11.12 9.63
N HIS A 66 -27.67 10.08 8.84
CA HIS A 66 -27.36 10.01 7.42
C HIS A 66 -28.49 10.65 6.61
N SER A 67 -28.10 11.34 5.54
CA SER A 67 -29.03 11.77 4.49
C SER A 67 -29.18 10.61 3.50
N ASP A 68 -30.28 10.53 2.74
CA ASP A 68 -30.53 9.45 1.76
C ASP A 68 -29.35 9.24 0.80
N HIS A 69 -28.47 8.32 1.18
CA HIS A 69 -27.33 7.88 0.39
C HIS A 69 -27.12 6.40 0.64
N LYS A 70 -26.52 5.73 -0.33
CA LYS A 70 -26.33 4.28 -0.30
C LYS A 70 -25.46 3.83 0.89
N ASP A 71 -25.85 2.71 1.48
CA ASP A 71 -25.06 2.00 2.49
C ASP A 71 -23.96 1.17 1.83
N PHE A 72 -22.87 0.95 2.56
CA PHE A 72 -21.83 0.03 2.12
C PHE A 72 -22.28 -1.41 2.39
N SER A 73 -22.28 -2.25 1.35
CA SER A 73 -22.57 -3.68 1.53
C SER A 73 -21.37 -4.39 2.15
N SER A 74 -21.60 -5.62 2.64
CA SER A 74 -20.52 -6.51 3.11
C SER A 74 -19.43 -6.68 2.05
N LEU A 75 -19.82 -6.75 0.77
CA LEU A 75 -18.90 -6.83 -0.35
C LEU A 75 -18.01 -5.58 -0.48
N ASP A 76 -18.57 -4.37 -0.31
CA ASP A 76 -17.76 -3.15 -0.39
C ASP A 76 -16.66 -3.14 0.68
N VAL A 77 -17.01 -3.51 1.91
CA VAL A 77 -16.05 -3.63 3.02
C VAL A 77 -14.98 -4.68 2.70
N ARG A 78 -15.39 -5.81 2.14
CA ARG A 78 -14.47 -6.89 1.75
C ARG A 78 -13.49 -6.46 0.66
N LEU A 79 -13.94 -5.67 -0.32
CA LEU A 79 -13.09 -5.10 -1.37
C LEU A 79 -12.03 -4.13 -0.79
N TYR A 80 -12.40 -3.29 0.18
CA TYR A 80 -11.43 -2.45 0.90
C TYR A 80 -10.35 -3.28 1.61
N GLN A 81 -10.76 -4.35 2.30
CA GLN A 81 -9.83 -5.24 3.01
C GLN A 81 -8.90 -5.97 2.03
N CYS A 82 -9.45 -6.49 0.93
CA CYS A 82 -8.68 -7.15 -0.12
C CYS A 82 -7.57 -6.23 -0.65
N LEU A 83 -7.90 -5.00 -1.03
CA LEU A 83 -6.89 -4.07 -1.56
C LEU A 83 -5.84 -3.65 -0.53
N ASP A 84 -6.18 -3.62 0.75
CA ASP A 84 -5.19 -3.40 1.81
C ASP A 84 -4.26 -4.58 2.01
N ASN A 85 -4.81 -5.80 2.01
CA ASN A 85 -4.01 -7.02 2.07
C ASN A 85 -3.04 -7.11 0.90
N VAL A 86 -3.49 -6.82 -0.34
CA VAL A 86 -2.60 -6.74 -1.50
C VAL A 86 -1.50 -5.71 -1.27
N GLY A 87 -1.84 -4.55 -0.69
CA GLY A 87 -0.86 -3.52 -0.34
C GLY A 87 0.19 -4.01 0.66
N LYS A 88 -0.22 -4.68 1.73
CA LYS A 88 0.71 -5.25 2.74
C LYS A 88 1.58 -6.36 2.14
N ARG A 89 0.94 -7.36 1.53
CA ARG A 89 1.60 -8.50 0.88
C ARG A 89 2.56 -8.05 -0.21
N SER A 90 2.24 -6.99 -0.97
CA SER A 90 3.15 -6.48 -2.00
C SER A 90 4.50 -5.96 -1.49
N ARG A 91 4.58 -5.60 -0.20
CA ARG A 91 5.83 -5.18 0.47
C ARG A 91 6.61 -6.34 1.02
N GLU A 92 5.90 -7.32 1.58
CA GLU A 92 6.48 -8.41 2.35
C GLU A 92 6.84 -9.62 1.47
N GLU A 93 6.06 -9.85 0.42
CA GLU A 93 6.16 -11.06 -0.40
C GLU A 93 7.01 -10.86 -1.66
N HIS A 94 7.81 -11.88 -1.94
CA HIS A 94 8.53 -12.01 -3.19
C HIS A 94 7.58 -12.57 -4.25
N GLY A 95 7.47 -11.89 -5.40
CA GLY A 95 6.58 -12.30 -6.48
C GLY A 95 5.90 -11.14 -7.19
N SER A 96 5.14 -11.47 -8.23
CA SER A 96 4.39 -10.49 -9.01
C SER A 96 3.21 -9.95 -8.20
N ILE A 97 3.08 -8.62 -8.14
CA ILE A 97 1.93 -7.95 -7.51
C ILE A 97 0.61 -8.38 -8.16
N HIS A 98 0.63 -8.70 -9.46
CA HIS A 98 -0.53 -9.24 -10.15
C HIS A 98 -0.95 -10.60 -9.57
N SER A 99 0.00 -11.46 -9.21
CA SER A 99 -0.30 -12.76 -8.57
C SER A 99 -0.96 -12.54 -7.22
N ILE A 100 -0.35 -11.69 -6.38
CA ILE A 100 -0.88 -11.33 -5.05
C ILE A 100 -2.31 -10.78 -5.15
N PHE A 101 -2.55 -9.90 -6.13
CA PHE A 101 -3.87 -9.34 -6.39
C PHE A 101 -4.89 -10.41 -6.78
N ARG A 102 -4.53 -11.29 -7.73
CA ARG A 102 -5.40 -12.40 -8.15
C ARG A 102 -5.72 -13.33 -6.98
N ASP A 103 -4.73 -13.65 -6.15
CA ASP A 103 -4.91 -14.54 -5.01
C ASP A 103 -5.89 -13.94 -3.99
N GLU A 104 -5.80 -12.64 -3.70
CA GLU A 104 -6.77 -11.98 -2.81
C GLU A 104 -8.17 -11.88 -3.40
N ILE A 105 -8.31 -11.75 -4.73
CA ILE A 105 -9.61 -11.82 -5.40
C ILE A 105 -10.20 -13.23 -5.27
N ASN A 106 -9.39 -14.27 -5.47
CA ASN A 106 -9.86 -15.65 -5.36
C ASN A 106 -10.43 -15.95 -3.97
N LYS A 107 -9.84 -15.40 -2.90
CA LYS A 107 -10.40 -15.48 -1.54
C LYS A 107 -11.77 -14.83 -1.38
N ILE A 108 -12.13 -13.85 -2.21
CA ILE A 108 -13.49 -13.29 -2.24
C ILE A 108 -14.41 -14.19 -3.06
N LEU A 109 -13.93 -14.73 -4.18
CA LEU A 109 -14.70 -15.64 -5.03
C LEU A 109 -15.03 -16.98 -4.36
N GLU A 110 -14.19 -17.43 -3.42
CA GLU A 110 -14.46 -18.58 -2.55
C GLU A 110 -15.61 -18.33 -1.57
N GLN A 111 -15.94 -17.07 -1.31
CA GLN A 111 -17.09 -16.67 -0.50
C GLN A 111 -18.28 -16.54 -1.46
N GLU A 112 -19.47 -17.02 -1.07
CA GLU A 112 -20.68 -17.08 -1.91
C GLU A 112 -21.28 -15.69 -2.23
N TYR A 113 -20.49 -14.80 -2.85
CA TYR A 113 -20.94 -13.52 -3.37
C TYR A 113 -21.44 -13.65 -4.79
N ASP A 114 -22.38 -12.77 -5.16
CA ASP A 114 -22.79 -12.60 -6.54
C ASP A 114 -21.61 -12.12 -7.40
N LYS A 115 -21.32 -12.90 -8.45
CA LYS A 115 -20.23 -12.64 -9.39
C LYS A 115 -20.48 -11.37 -10.21
N GLU A 116 -21.74 -11.05 -10.50
CA GLU A 116 -22.10 -9.86 -11.27
C GLU A 116 -21.90 -8.58 -10.44
N GLU A 117 -22.39 -8.57 -9.19
CA GLU A 117 -22.13 -7.47 -8.26
C GLU A 117 -20.62 -7.28 -8.03
N LEU A 118 -19.87 -8.37 -7.83
CA LEU A 118 -18.42 -8.34 -7.67
C LEU A 118 -17.72 -7.72 -8.89
N ALA A 119 -18.07 -8.18 -10.10
CA ALA A 119 -17.47 -7.67 -11.34
C ALA A 119 -17.75 -6.18 -11.55
N SER A 120 -18.93 -5.70 -11.14
CA SER A 120 -19.33 -4.29 -11.25
C SER A 120 -18.54 -3.39 -10.30
N LYS A 121 -18.25 -3.85 -9.08
CA LYS A 121 -17.58 -3.06 -8.03
C LYS A 121 -16.06 -3.21 -8.01
N MET A 122 -15.52 -4.31 -8.54
CA MET A 122 -14.10 -4.61 -8.49
C MET A 122 -13.29 -3.62 -9.35
N PRO A 123 -12.26 -2.96 -8.79
CA PRO A 123 -11.35 -2.17 -9.60
C PRO A 123 -10.50 -3.05 -10.52
N LYS A 124 -10.34 -2.63 -11.77
CA LYS A 124 -9.40 -3.27 -12.70
C LYS A 124 -7.97 -3.16 -12.16
N TYR A 125 -7.19 -4.23 -12.25
CA TYR A 125 -5.81 -4.28 -11.78
C TYR A 125 -4.97 -3.12 -12.33
N ASP A 126 -5.09 -2.83 -13.62
CA ASP A 126 -4.31 -1.77 -14.26
C ASP A 126 -4.57 -0.39 -13.65
N ASN A 127 -5.77 -0.12 -13.12
CA ASN A 127 -6.10 1.14 -12.50
C ASN A 127 -5.46 1.32 -11.11
N ILE A 128 -4.97 0.24 -10.51
CA ILE A 128 -4.45 0.22 -9.13
C ILE A 128 -3.00 -0.28 -9.01
N ARG A 129 -2.43 -0.88 -10.07
CA ARG A 129 -1.10 -1.47 -10.06
C ARG A 129 -0.01 -0.47 -9.66
N ASP A 130 -0.05 0.74 -10.23
CA ASP A 130 1.01 1.74 -10.06
C ASP A 130 1.15 2.14 -8.59
N ARG A 131 0.04 2.14 -7.85
CA ARG A 131 0.04 2.42 -6.41
C ARG A 131 0.80 1.36 -5.62
N PHE A 132 0.62 0.09 -5.96
CA PHE A 132 1.32 -1.01 -5.29
C PHE A 132 2.81 -0.99 -5.63
N TYR A 133 3.17 -0.80 -6.90
CA TYR A 133 4.57 -0.64 -7.30
C TYR A 133 5.23 0.58 -6.68
N THR A 134 4.55 1.72 -6.64
CA THR A 134 5.07 2.93 -5.98
C THR A 134 5.38 2.65 -4.51
N LYS A 135 4.44 2.03 -3.78
CA LYS A 135 4.65 1.66 -2.37
C LYS A 135 5.79 0.66 -2.18
N ARG A 136 5.87 -0.35 -3.03
CA ARG A 136 6.95 -1.36 -2.98
C ARG A 136 8.31 -0.72 -3.25
N ASN A 137 8.38 0.20 -4.19
CA ASN A 137 9.62 0.89 -4.56
C ASN A 137 10.05 1.96 -3.55
N GLN A 138 9.13 2.53 -2.77
CA GLN A 138 9.46 3.44 -1.66
C GLN A 138 10.30 2.76 -0.58
N ASP A 139 10.08 1.46 -0.36
CA ASP A 139 10.79 0.67 0.63
C ASP A 139 12.16 0.16 0.09
N ILE A 140 12.41 0.29 -1.22
CA ILE A 140 13.70 -0.06 -1.85
C ILE A 140 14.66 1.12 -1.66
N PRO A 141 15.84 0.92 -1.04
CA PRO A 141 16.84 1.97 -0.92
C PRO A 141 17.20 2.52 -2.30
N SER A 142 17.23 3.85 -2.43
CA SER A 142 17.67 4.48 -3.68
C SER A 142 19.10 4.03 -4.00
N LEU A 143 19.34 3.60 -5.24
CA LEU A 143 20.70 3.35 -5.72
C LEU A 143 21.57 4.58 -5.48
N LEU A 144 22.83 4.36 -5.09
CA LEU A 144 23.79 5.42 -4.82
C LEU A 144 23.90 6.36 -6.04
N LYS A 145 23.65 7.65 -5.80
CA LYS A 145 23.57 8.67 -6.85
C LYS A 145 24.94 9.03 -7.43
N SER A 146 26.03 8.81 -6.71
CA SER A 146 27.41 9.06 -7.16
C SER A 146 28.36 7.89 -6.80
N LEU A 147 29.47 7.78 -7.54
CA LEU A 147 30.54 6.82 -7.27
C LEU A 147 31.36 7.19 -6.03
N GLU A 148 31.28 8.44 -5.60
CA GLU A 148 32.06 9.02 -4.50
C GLU A 148 31.55 8.57 -3.13
N THR A 149 30.28 8.19 -3.03
CA THR A 149 29.66 7.64 -1.82
C THR A 149 29.82 6.13 -1.66
N ILE A 150 30.51 5.47 -2.61
CA ILE A 150 30.84 4.05 -2.50
C ILE A 150 32.03 3.92 -1.55
N ASP A 151 31.89 3.15 -0.48
CA ASP A 151 33.01 2.82 0.39
C ASP A 151 33.99 1.90 -0.35
N HIS A 152 35.04 2.52 -0.91
CA HIS A 152 36.12 1.83 -1.63
C HIS A 152 37.02 0.99 -0.71
N SER A 153 36.85 1.08 0.62
CA SER A 153 37.60 0.26 1.57
C SER A 153 37.07 -1.17 1.66
N LEU A 154 35.87 -1.45 1.15
CA LEU A 154 35.30 -2.79 1.11
C LEU A 154 36.17 -3.72 0.25
N GLN A 155 36.55 -4.88 0.80
CA GLN A 155 37.37 -5.91 0.14
C GLN A 155 36.91 -6.26 -1.30
N ARG A 156 35.60 -6.17 -1.56
CA ARG A 156 34.99 -6.45 -2.88
C ARG A 156 35.45 -5.52 -4.00
N PHE A 157 35.99 -4.33 -3.67
CA PHE A 157 36.58 -3.39 -4.64
C PHE A 157 38.10 -3.54 -4.78
N GLN A 158 38.76 -4.22 -3.84
CA GLN A 158 40.21 -4.36 -3.82
C GLN A 158 40.74 -5.34 -4.90
N ASN A 159 39.88 -6.21 -5.44
CA ASN A 159 40.24 -7.19 -6.47
C ASN A 159 39.76 -6.82 -7.89
N THR A 160 39.51 -5.54 -8.17
CA THR A 160 38.75 -5.16 -9.37
C THR A 160 39.63 -4.63 -10.50
N THR A 161 39.98 -5.51 -11.45
CA THR A 161 40.41 -5.16 -12.82
C THR A 161 39.25 -4.64 -13.69
N TYR A 162 38.17 -4.16 -13.07
CA TYR A 162 36.96 -3.75 -13.77
C TYR A 162 37.01 -2.27 -14.19
N LYS A 163 36.48 -1.96 -15.37
CA LYS A 163 36.39 -0.56 -15.82
C LYS A 163 35.62 0.29 -14.79
N LYS A 164 36.16 1.44 -14.40
CA LYS A 164 35.55 2.38 -13.42
C LYS A 164 34.07 2.68 -13.68
N ARG A 165 33.63 2.67 -14.95
CA ARG A 165 32.22 2.87 -15.34
C ARG A 165 31.25 1.80 -14.81
N PHE A 166 31.76 0.65 -14.36
CA PHE A 166 30.97 -0.48 -13.88
C PHE A 166 30.92 -0.60 -12.35
N LEU A 167 31.61 0.28 -11.61
CA LEU A 167 31.65 0.27 -10.15
C LEU A 167 30.27 0.34 -9.50
N ARG A 168 29.30 1.02 -10.14
CA ARG A 168 27.90 1.02 -9.67
C ARG A 168 27.25 -0.36 -9.76
N ILE A 169 27.50 -1.10 -10.83
CA ILE A 169 26.94 -2.45 -11.01
C ILE A 169 27.57 -3.39 -9.98
N ILE A 170 28.88 -3.28 -9.77
CA ILE A 170 29.64 -4.08 -8.80
C ILE A 170 29.18 -3.82 -7.36
N ALA A 171 28.86 -2.56 -7.01
CA ALA A 171 28.42 -2.20 -5.66
C ALA A 171 27.10 -2.88 -5.24
N PHE A 172 26.25 -3.25 -6.21
CA PHE A 172 24.94 -3.87 -5.97
C PHE A 172 24.83 -5.30 -6.47
N ALA A 173 25.90 -5.84 -7.07
CA ALA A 173 25.92 -7.21 -7.55
C ALA A 173 26.06 -8.18 -6.36
N SER A 174 25.33 -9.30 -6.42
CA SER A 174 25.55 -10.42 -5.51
C SER A 174 26.89 -11.11 -5.80
N ASP A 175 27.41 -11.90 -4.86
CA ASP A 175 28.69 -12.60 -5.02
C ASP A 175 28.70 -13.51 -6.26
N ILE A 176 27.57 -14.18 -6.56
CA ILE A 176 27.40 -15.01 -7.77
C ILE A 176 27.47 -14.13 -9.03
N GLN A 177 26.84 -12.96 -9.02
CA GLN A 177 26.90 -12.04 -10.15
C GLN A 177 28.33 -11.53 -10.36
N LEU A 178 29.07 -11.25 -9.28
CA LEU A 178 30.47 -10.85 -9.35
C LEU A 178 31.36 -11.97 -9.91
N GLU A 179 31.11 -13.23 -9.55
CA GLU A 179 31.83 -14.39 -10.12
C GLU A 179 31.56 -14.56 -11.63
N ILE A 180 30.32 -14.32 -12.07
CA ILE A 180 29.97 -14.36 -13.50
C ILE A 180 30.67 -13.21 -14.25
N LEU A 181 30.66 -12.01 -13.66
CA LEU A 181 31.30 -10.82 -14.23
C LEU A 181 32.83 -10.98 -14.31
N SER A 182 33.46 -11.63 -13.32
CA SER A 182 34.90 -11.87 -13.29
C SER A 182 35.40 -12.78 -14.42
N LYS A 183 34.53 -13.68 -14.92
CA LYS A 183 34.86 -14.57 -16.05
C LYS A 183 34.65 -13.90 -17.41
N SER A 184 34.05 -12.70 -17.45
CA SER A 184 33.72 -12.02 -18.70
C SER A 184 34.80 -11.05 -19.15
N LYS A 185 35.46 -11.34 -20.28
CA LYS A 185 36.48 -10.49 -20.91
C LYS A 185 36.02 -9.05 -21.19
N ARG A 186 34.70 -8.82 -21.35
CA ARG A 186 34.11 -7.50 -21.64
C ARG A 186 34.24 -6.50 -20.48
N TRP A 187 34.41 -7.00 -19.26
CA TRP A 187 34.37 -6.22 -18.02
C TRP A 187 35.74 -5.84 -17.50
N HIS A 188 36.79 -6.51 -17.98
CA HIS A 188 38.17 -6.23 -17.65
C HIS A 188 38.73 -5.08 -18.51
N VAL A 189 39.70 -4.36 -17.96
CA VAL A 189 40.52 -3.37 -18.68
C VAL A 189 41.62 -4.13 -19.43
N ASP A 190 41.92 -3.75 -20.68
CA ASP A 190 43.22 -4.04 -21.29
C ASP A 190 44.25 -3.05 -20.74
#